data_AF-A0A1M6XNW6-F1
#
_entry.id   AF-A0A1M6XNW6-F1
#
_cell.length_a   1.000
_cell.length_b   1.000
_cell.length_c   1.000
_cell.angle_alpha   90.00
_cell.angle_beta   90.00
_cell.angle_gamma   90.00
#
_symmetry.space_group_name_H-M   'P 1'
#
loop_
_entity.id
_entity.type
_entity.pdbx_description
1 polymer ?
#
loop_
_entity_poly.entity_id
_entity_poly.type
_entity_poly.pdbx_seq_one_letter_code
_entity_poly.pdbx_strand_id
1 'polypeptide(L)'
;MKPQTRILFYSILFFLYLTSTSFILSLGQILKTDPYITLGVGFAVLNLIYSFLGLKWKPLLNIILSIVIAASALFLAVQFSNLRLLSDYDPYLVKTAIFTNAVLSIIFWEIAYQVKIRKTS
;
A
#
# COMPACT_ATOMS: atom_id res chain seq x y z
N MET A 1 -18.08 -4.63 8.98
CA MET A 1 -17.25 -5.86 8.96
C MET A 1 -16.77 -6.12 10.37
N LYS A 2 -16.74 -7.39 10.79
CA LYS A 2 -16.18 -7.76 12.09
C LYS A 2 -14.67 -7.41 12.15
N PRO A 3 -14.12 -7.00 13.29
CA PRO A 3 -12.70 -6.64 13.42
C PRO A 3 -11.74 -7.75 12.98
N GLN A 4 -12.05 -9.01 13.30
CA GLN A 4 -11.24 -10.19 12.92
C GLN A 4 -11.09 -10.32 11.39
N THR A 5 -12.18 -10.12 10.65
CA THR A 5 -12.17 -10.19 9.19
C THR A 5 -11.34 -9.07 8.58
N ARG A 6 -11.36 -7.86 9.18
CA ARG A 6 -10.53 -6.74 8.73
C ARG A 6 -9.05 -7.02 8.92
N ILE A 7 -8.66 -7.52 10.08
CA ILE A 7 -7.26 -7.90 10.37
C ILE A 7 -6.78 -8.94 9.36
N LEU A 8 -7.60 -9.95 9.06
CA LEU A 8 -7.27 -10.96 8.04
C LEU A 8 -7.02 -10.31 6.66
N PHE A 9 -7.92 -9.44 6.23
CA PHE A 9 -7.79 -8.72 4.95
C PHE A 9 -6.53 -7.83 4.90
N TYR A 10 -6.20 -7.14 5.99
CA TYR A 10 -4.97 -6.34 6.09
C TYR A 10 -3.72 -7.20 6.06
N SER A 11 -3.71 -8.34 6.76
CA SER A 11 -2.60 -9.29 6.70
C SER A 11 -2.39 -9.83 5.28
N ILE A 12 -3.48 -10.17 4.58
CA ILE A 12 -3.41 -10.60 3.17
C ILE A 12 -2.80 -9.49 2.31
N LEU A 13 -3.29 -8.25 2.43
CA LEU A 13 -2.76 -7.10 1.69
C LEU A 13 -1.25 -6.91 1.95
N PHE A 14 -0.84 -7.03 3.20
CA PHE A 14 0.56 -6.92 3.62
C PHE A 14 1.44 -7.98 2.96
N PHE A 15 1.05 -9.25 3.02
CA PHE A 15 1.80 -10.33 2.35
C PHE A 15 1.82 -10.16 0.83
N LEU A 16 0.73 -9.67 0.26
CA LEU A 16 0.62 -9.42 -1.17
C LEU A 16 1.58 -8.31 -1.62
N TYR A 17 1.75 -7.26 -0.83
CA TYR A 17 2.76 -6.22 -1.07
C TYR A 17 4.18 -6.79 -1.06
N LEU A 18 4.53 -7.55 -0.01
CA LEU A 18 5.88 -8.11 0.13
C LEU A 18 6.23 -9.05 -1.03
N THR A 19 5.32 -9.96 -1.38
CA THR A 19 5.55 -10.96 -2.44
C THR A 19 5.51 -10.37 -3.84
N SER A 20 4.64 -9.39 -4.09
CA SER A 20 4.49 -8.79 -5.42
C SER A 20 5.58 -7.78 -5.75
N THR A 21 6.30 -7.25 -4.75
CA THR A 21 7.26 -6.16 -4.98
C THR A 21 8.36 -6.57 -5.97
N SER A 22 8.95 -7.75 -5.82
CA SER A 22 9.98 -8.25 -6.75
C SER A 22 9.45 -8.39 -8.18
N PHE A 23 8.21 -8.86 -8.31
CA PHE A 23 7.55 -9.01 -9.61
C PHE A 23 7.26 -7.65 -10.27
N ILE A 24 6.74 -6.69 -9.49
CA ILE A 24 6.47 -5.31 -9.95
C ILE A 24 7.76 -4.64 -10.41
N LEU A 25 8.85 -4.74 -9.65
CA LEU A 25 10.14 -4.18 -10.02
C LEU A 25 10.71 -4.82 -11.29
N SER A 26 10.58 -6.15 -11.44
CA SER A 26 11.00 -6.84 -12.67
C SER A 26 10.22 -6.35 -13.90
N LEU A 27 8.92 -6.11 -13.77
CA LEU A 27 8.11 -5.50 -14.84
C LEU A 27 8.60 -4.08 -15.16
N GLY A 28 8.93 -3.28 -14.14
CA GLY A 28 9.46 -1.93 -14.32
C GLY A 28 10.78 -1.89 -15.07
N GLN A 29 11.66 -2.86 -14.81
CA GLN A 29 12.93 -3.02 -15.53
C GLN A 29 12.70 -3.34 -17.02
N ILE A 30 11.76 -4.24 -17.32
CA ILE A 30 11.41 -4.58 -18.72
C ILE A 30 10.83 -3.36 -19.43
N LEU A 31 9.98 -2.60 -18.76
CA LEU A 31 9.33 -1.40 -19.28
C LEU A 31 10.25 -0.17 -19.29
N LYS A 32 11.49 -0.28 -18.77
CA LYS A 32 12.46 0.82 -18.62
C LYS A 32 11.88 2.05 -17.91
N THR A 33 11.11 1.80 -16.85
CA THR A 33 10.44 2.84 -16.06
C THR A 33 11.17 3.09 -14.73
N ASP A 34 10.93 4.25 -14.13
CA ASP A 34 11.49 4.57 -12.82
C ASP A 34 10.92 3.62 -11.74
N PRO A 35 11.78 3.02 -10.88
CA PRO A 35 11.35 2.05 -9.87
C PRO A 35 10.26 2.56 -8.92
N TYR A 36 10.29 3.85 -8.54
CA TYR A 36 9.30 4.42 -7.63
C TYR A 36 7.95 4.59 -8.34
N ILE A 37 7.96 4.99 -9.61
CA ILE A 37 6.74 5.06 -10.42
C ILE A 37 6.15 3.66 -10.59
N THR A 38 6.97 2.66 -10.93
CA THR A 38 6.51 1.27 -11.09
C THR A 38 5.90 0.74 -9.79
N LEU A 39 6.56 0.95 -8.66
CA LEU A 39 6.06 0.55 -7.34
C LEU A 39 4.76 1.26 -6.99
N GLY A 40 4.67 2.57 -7.18
CA GLY A 40 3.46 3.34 -6.89
C GLY A 40 2.26 2.86 -7.69
N VAL A 41 2.43 2.64 -9.00
CA VAL A 41 1.37 2.10 -9.86
C VAL A 41 1.02 0.67 -9.47
N GLY A 42 2.02 -0.18 -9.21
CA GLY A 42 1.81 -1.56 -8.77
C GLY A 42 0.99 -1.61 -7.47
N PHE A 43 1.37 -0.83 -6.46
CA PHE A 43 0.64 -0.75 -5.20
C PHE A 43 -0.77 -0.15 -5.35
N ALA A 44 -0.95 0.81 -6.26
CA ALA A 44 -2.29 1.32 -6.58
C ALA A 44 -3.18 0.21 -7.15
N VAL A 45 -2.67 -0.63 -8.05
CA VAL A 45 -3.40 -1.80 -8.58
C VAL A 45 -3.73 -2.79 -7.47
N LEU A 46 -2.79 -3.09 -6.57
CA LEU A 46 -3.04 -3.98 -5.43
C LEU A 46 -4.12 -3.43 -4.49
N ASN A 47 -4.09 -2.14 -4.19
CA ASN A 47 -5.14 -1.46 -3.42
C ASN A 47 -6.50 -1.50 -4.11
N LEU A 48 -6.51 -1.43 -5.44
CA LEU A 48 -7.73 -1.52 -6.24
C LEU A 48 -8.32 -2.93 -6.13
N ILE A 49 -7.52 -3.98 -6.35
CA ILE A 49 -7.94 -5.38 -6.16
C ILE A 49 -8.49 -5.59 -4.75
N TYR A 50 -7.77 -5.09 -3.74
CA TYR A 50 -8.17 -5.16 -2.34
C TYR A 50 -9.53 -4.48 -2.08
N SER A 51 -9.70 -3.24 -2.55
CA SER A 51 -10.90 -2.45 -2.26
C SER A 51 -12.15 -3.00 -2.95
N PHE A 52 -12.01 -3.55 -4.16
CA PHE A 52 -13.12 -4.17 -4.88
C PHE A 52 -13.51 -5.53 -4.29
N LEU A 53 -12.54 -6.38 -3.94
CA LEU A 53 -12.83 -7.71 -3.39
C LEU A 53 -13.21 -7.69 -1.91
N GLY A 54 -12.50 -6.91 -1.10
CA GLY A 54 -12.66 -6.86 0.35
C GLY A 54 -13.78 -5.93 0.78
N LEU A 55 -13.73 -4.65 0.39
CA LEU A 55 -14.60 -3.62 0.96
C LEU A 55 -15.98 -3.53 0.30
N LYS A 56 -16.08 -3.86 -1.00
CA LYS A 56 -17.33 -3.79 -1.79
C LYS A 56 -18.04 -2.43 -1.68
N TRP A 57 -17.27 -1.34 -1.63
CA TRP A 57 -17.83 0.02 -1.60
C TRP A 57 -18.15 0.53 -3.02
N LYS A 58 -18.65 1.77 -3.12
CA LYS A 58 -18.93 2.40 -4.42
C LYS A 58 -17.65 2.40 -5.28
N PRO A 59 -17.71 1.95 -6.55
CA PRO A 59 -16.53 1.80 -7.40
C PRO A 59 -15.66 3.06 -7.50
N LEU A 60 -16.28 4.23 -7.66
CA LEU A 60 -15.58 5.51 -7.75
C LEU A 60 -14.75 5.81 -6.49
N LEU A 61 -15.32 5.54 -5.31
CA LEU A 61 -14.66 5.80 -4.03
C LEU A 61 -13.49 4.85 -3.80
N ASN A 62 -13.63 3.59 -4.24
CA ASN A 62 -12.55 2.60 -4.21
C ASN A 62 -11.36 3.03 -5.07
N ILE A 63 -11.61 3.52 -6.29
CA ILE A 63 -10.55 3.98 -7.19
C ILE A 63 -9.81 5.17 -6.58
N ILE A 64 -10.54 6.20 -6.14
CA ILE A 64 -9.94 7.41 -5.56
C ILE A 64 -9.10 7.06 -4.34
N LEU A 65 -9.64 6.30 -3.40
CA LEU A 65 -8.90 5.91 -2.19
C LEU A 65 -7.68 5.05 -2.52
N SER A 66 -7.79 4.11 -3.46
CA SER A 66 -6.67 3.23 -3.82
C SER A 66 -5.46 4.02 -4.34
N ILE A 67 -5.73 5.03 -5.18
CA ILE A 67 -4.69 5.91 -5.74
C ILE A 67 -4.12 6.83 -4.66
N VAL A 68 -4.98 7.49 -3.88
CA VAL A 68 -4.55 8.42 -2.81
C VAL A 68 -3.73 7.70 -1.75
N ILE A 69 -4.17 6.52 -1.32
CA ILE A 69 -3.46 5.69 -0.34
C ILE A 69 -2.10 5.26 -0.89
N ALA A 70 -2.04 4.76 -2.12
CA ALA A 70 -0.78 4.32 -2.73
C ALA A 70 0.23 5.48 -2.86
N ALA A 71 -0.21 6.64 -3.35
CA ALA A 71 0.65 7.82 -3.48
C ALA A 71 1.14 8.33 -2.12
N SER A 72 0.24 8.44 -1.14
CA SER A 72 0.57 8.95 0.20
C SER A 72 1.49 8.01 0.97
N ALA A 73 1.23 6.69 0.89
CA ALA A 73 2.02 5.69 1.59
C ALA A 73 3.42 5.58 0.99
N LEU A 74 3.54 5.63 -0.34
CA LEU A 74 4.85 5.61 -1.00
C LEU A 74 5.64 6.89 -0.70
N PHE A 75 5.01 8.06 -0.78
CA PHE A 75 5.67 9.33 -0.44
C PHE A 75 6.24 9.29 0.97
N LEU A 76 5.42 8.90 1.95
CA LEU A 76 5.87 8.78 3.33
C LEU A 76 6.95 7.71 3.49
N ALA A 77 6.81 6.56 2.83
CA ALA A 77 7.82 5.50 2.89
C ALA A 77 9.20 5.98 2.41
N VAL A 78 9.24 6.79 1.35
CA VAL A 78 10.48 7.42 0.85
C VAL A 78 11.05 8.40 1.88
N GLN A 79 10.21 9.21 2.53
CA GLN A 79 10.68 10.09 3.60
C GLN A 79 11.25 9.30 4.78
N PHE A 80 10.55 8.25 5.21
CA PHE A 80 11.01 7.35 6.28
C PHE A 80 12.31 6.62 5.94
N SER A 81 12.51 6.19 4.68
CA SER A 81 13.80 5.64 4.26
C SER A 81 14.90 6.70 4.30
N ASN A 82 14.62 7.94 3.88
CA ASN A 82 15.60 9.03 3.89
C ASN A 82 16.05 9.43 5.30
N LEU A 83 15.21 9.21 6.32
CA LEU A 83 15.57 9.39 7.72
C LEU A 83 16.64 8.38 8.22
N ARG A 84 17.01 7.38 7.40
CA ARG A 84 18.10 6.41 7.66
C ARG A 84 18.02 5.70 9.02
N LEU A 85 16.83 5.61 9.59
CA LEU A 85 16.59 5.08 10.95
C LEU A 85 17.11 3.65 11.15
N LEU A 86 17.16 2.84 10.08
CA LEU A 86 17.69 1.47 10.08
C LEU A 86 18.82 1.27 9.05
N SER A 87 19.62 2.30 8.80
CA SER A 87 20.69 2.26 7.80
C SER A 87 21.72 1.13 8.01
N ASP A 88 21.92 0.68 9.24
CA ASP A 88 22.79 -0.46 9.56
C ASP A 88 22.22 -1.83 9.11
N TYR A 89 20.90 -1.94 9.00
CA TYR A 89 20.21 -3.19 8.63
C TYR A 89 19.78 -3.24 7.15
N ASP A 90 19.60 -2.08 6.53
CA ASP A 90 19.24 -1.97 5.11
C ASP A 90 20.06 -0.86 4.42
N PRO A 91 21.26 -1.21 3.90
CA PRO A 91 22.16 -0.24 3.27
C PRO A 91 21.55 0.47 2.06
N TYR A 92 20.61 -0.19 1.39
CA TYR A 92 19.91 0.32 0.21
C TYR A 92 18.53 0.91 0.54
N LEU A 93 18.08 0.80 1.80
CA LEU A 93 16.82 1.31 2.34
C LEU A 93 15.54 0.83 1.61
N VAL A 94 15.67 -0.09 0.66
CA VAL A 94 14.59 -0.60 -0.19
C VAL A 94 13.62 -1.44 0.64
N LYS A 95 14.12 -2.33 1.50
CA LYS A 95 13.28 -3.18 2.35
C LYS A 95 12.55 -2.34 3.39
N THR A 96 13.21 -1.34 3.96
CA THR A 96 12.60 -0.38 4.89
C THR A 96 11.46 0.39 4.20
N ALA A 97 11.66 0.87 2.98
CA ALA A 97 10.62 1.56 2.22
C ALA A 97 9.42 0.65 1.90
N ILE A 98 9.65 -0.58 1.45
CA ILE A 98 8.57 -1.53 1.14
C ILE A 98 7.74 -1.85 2.38
N PHE A 99 8.41 -2.15 3.49
CA PHE A 99 7.74 -2.47 4.75
C PHE A 99 6.93 -1.28 5.27
N THR A 100 7.52 -0.08 5.24
CA THR A 100 6.86 1.15 5.66
C THR A 100 5.62 1.42 4.80
N ASN A 101 5.73 1.28 3.48
CA ASN A 101 4.62 1.47 2.56
C ASN A 101 3.47 0.49 2.82
N ALA A 102 3.78 -0.78 3.09
CA ALA A 102 2.77 -1.80 3.39
C ALA A 102 2.03 -1.50 4.72
N VAL A 103 2.76 -1.13 5.77
CA VAL A 103 2.18 -0.75 7.07
C VAL A 103 1.32 0.50 6.95
N LEU A 104 1.81 1.55 6.27
CA LEU A 104 1.07 2.79 6.08
C LEU A 104 -0.20 2.57 5.25
N SER A 105 -0.14 1.72 4.22
CA SER A 105 -1.32 1.37 3.41
C SER A 105 -2.43 0.73 4.25
N ILE A 106 -2.08 -0.16 5.18
CA ILE A 106 -3.04 -0.75 6.13
C ILE A 106 -3.64 0.31 7.04
N ILE A 107 -2.81 1.17 7.64
CA ILE A 107 -3.26 2.25 8.53
C ILE A 107 -4.21 3.20 7.79
N PHE A 108 -3.90 3.57 6.56
CA PHE A 108 -4.77 4.45 5.77
C PHE A 108 -6.09 3.81 5.39
N TRP A 109 -6.09 2.52 5.03
CA TRP A 109 -7.32 1.78 4.82
C TRP A 109 -8.18 1.68 6.08
N GLU A 110 -7.54 1.52 7.24
CA GLU A 110 -8.24 1.54 8.53
C GLU A 110 -8.87 2.91 8.81
N ILE A 111 -8.12 3.99 8.61
CA ILE A 111 -8.64 5.35 8.78
C ILE A 111 -9.83 5.58 7.82
N ALA A 112 -9.70 5.23 6.55
CA ALA A 112 -10.78 5.36 5.58
C ALA A 112 -12.03 4.57 5.99
N TYR A 113 -11.83 3.35 6.54
CA TYR A 113 -12.90 2.52 7.07
C TYR A 113 -13.64 3.19 8.23
N GLN A 114 -12.90 3.70 9.21
CA GLN A 114 -13.48 4.36 10.39
C GLN A 114 -14.21 5.65 10.05
N VAL A 115 -13.64 6.48 9.16
CA VAL A 115 -14.26 7.72 8.68
C VAL A 115 -15.59 7.42 7.98
N LYS A 116 -15.64 6.38 7.15
CA LYS A 116 -16.88 5.98 6.47
C LYS A 116 -17.96 5.54 7.46
N ILE A 117 -17.61 4.74 8.46
CA ILE A 117 -18.57 4.29 9.49
C ILE A 117 -19.15 5.50 10.23
N ARG A 118 -18.31 6.43 10.69
CA ARG A 118 -18.77 7.60 11.45
C ARG A 118 -19.70 8.53 10.65
N LYS A 119 -19.56 8.61 9.33
CA LYS A 119 -20.45 9.40 8.47
C LYS A 119 -21.77 8.71 8.10
N THR A 120 -21.86 7.40 8.34
CA THR A 120 -23.05 6.60 8.00
C THR A 120 -23.88 6.25 9.24
N SER A 121 -23.34 6.51 10.44
CA SER A 121 -24.01 6.39 11.74
C SER A 121 -24.60 7.74 12.15
#